data_AF-A0A533Q5Q6-F1
#
_entry.id   AF-A0A533Q5Q6-F1
#
_cell.length_a   1.000
_cell.length_b   1.000
_cell.length_c   1.000
_cell.angle_alpha   90.00
_cell.angle_beta   90.00
_cell.angle_gamma   90.00
#
_symmetry.space_group_name_H-M   'P 1'
#
loop_
_entity.id
_entity.type
_entity.pdbx_description
1 polymer ?
#
loop_
_entity_poly.entity_id
_entity_poly.type
_entity_poly.pdbx_seq_one_letter_code
_entity_poly.pdbx_strand_id
1 'polypeptide(L)'
;MKYMIPVIMVLCHFIVATILMAQETKDAVNKHILVDTKCSRCHTLKRVFIIPRPVEAWKNIVEEMRDKNPEWITSEEAQQIISEIVSILPERIRAATSERKDYEDARLLFVDRCTSCHSINRILLKDKTAGEWKETVERMQSEASEYITKEDASRITQFLSERADVLKEDAGGNIFVAKCLICHPGEQILLETHDRAGWEKIVKKMQMIARDTLPSARFGYEEAKLVVDLLVKTQGQKTNNSSTQP
;
A
#
# COMPACT_ATOMS: atom_id res chain seq x y z
N MET A 1 54.63 37.47 19.60
CA MET A 1 54.25 36.18 20.23
C MET A 1 53.03 36.21 21.16
N LYS A 2 52.57 37.35 21.70
CA LYS A 2 51.44 37.38 22.65
C LYS A 2 50.04 37.10 22.06
N TYR A 3 49.86 37.18 20.74
CA TYR A 3 48.56 37.00 20.07
C TYR A 3 48.43 35.66 19.30
N MET A 4 49.49 34.85 19.23
CA MET A 4 49.49 33.61 18.45
C MET A 4 48.80 32.45 19.20
N ILE A 5 48.93 32.44 20.53
CA ILE A 5 48.33 31.44 21.42
C ILE A 5 46.78 31.51 21.44
N PRO A 6 46.13 32.68 21.58
CA PRO A 6 44.67 32.74 21.61
C PRO A 6 44.03 32.39 20.25
N VAL A 7 44.69 32.72 19.12
CA VAL A 7 44.18 32.40 17.77
C VAL A 7 44.22 30.90 17.51
N ILE A 8 45.30 30.22 17.91
CA ILE A 8 45.43 28.76 17.80
C ILE A 8 44.39 28.05 18.68
N MET A 9 44.14 28.56 19.89
CA MET A 9 43.12 27.99 20.77
C MET A 9 41.71 28.08 20.18
N VAL A 10 41.33 29.23 19.60
CA VAL A 10 40.00 29.42 18.98
C VAL A 10 39.82 28.52 17.75
N LEU A 11 40.86 28.40 16.91
CA LEU A 11 40.86 27.47 15.77
C LEU A 11 40.73 26.00 16.21
N CYS A 12 41.42 25.59 17.29
CA CYS A 12 41.31 24.24 17.83
C CYS A 12 39.90 23.94 18.34
N HIS A 13 39.24 24.88 19.02
CA HIS A 13 37.86 24.68 19.50
C HIS A 13 36.87 24.57 18.34
N PHE A 14 37.04 25.36 17.28
CA PHE A 14 36.20 25.28 16.08
C PHE A 14 36.36 23.95 15.33
N ILE A 15 37.60 23.46 15.20
CA ILE A 15 37.90 22.17 14.56
C ILE A 15 37.36 21.01 15.40
N VAL A 16 37.52 21.04 16.72
CA VAL A 16 36.97 20.00 17.61
C VAL A 16 35.44 19.99 17.57
N ALA A 17 34.79 21.16 17.59
CA ALA A 17 33.34 21.25 17.48
C ALA A 17 32.82 20.70 16.14
N THR A 18 33.49 21.00 15.02
CA THR A 18 33.11 20.47 13.71
C THR A 18 33.33 18.96 13.59
N ILE A 19 34.40 18.42 14.19
CA ILE A 19 34.64 16.97 14.23
C ILE A 19 33.57 16.27 15.09
N LEU A 20 33.20 16.82 16.26
CA LEU A 20 32.14 16.28 17.11
C LEU A 20 30.79 16.23 16.38
N MET A 21 30.40 17.31 15.71
CA MET A 21 29.16 17.37 14.91
C MET A 21 29.20 16.40 13.71
N ALA A 22 30.36 16.26 13.05
CA ALA A 22 30.56 15.31 11.96
C ALA A 22 30.57 13.84 12.44
N GLN A 23 30.98 13.59 13.69
CA GLN A 23 30.97 12.27 14.30
C GLN A 23 29.56 11.89 14.75
N GLU A 24 28.81 12.80 15.39
CA GLU A 24 27.40 12.60 15.75
C GLU A 24 26.54 12.31 14.51
N THR A 25 26.78 13.00 13.39
CA THR A 25 26.07 12.74 12.12
C THR A 25 26.45 11.40 11.49
N LYS A 26 27.71 10.97 11.57
CA LYS A 26 28.14 9.63 11.10
C LYS A 26 27.60 8.50 11.97
N ASP A 27 27.57 8.68 13.30
CA ASP A 27 27.03 7.69 14.23
C ASP A 27 25.49 7.61 14.14
N ALA A 28 24.81 8.71 13.83
CA ALA A 28 23.38 8.71 13.50
C ALA A 28 23.07 7.93 12.20
N VAL A 29 23.96 7.97 11.21
CA VAL A 29 23.82 7.24 9.93
C VAL A 29 24.12 5.74 10.08
N ASN A 30 24.91 5.34 11.08
CA ASN A 30 25.36 3.95 11.27
C ASN A 30 24.63 3.20 12.40
N LYS A 31 23.61 3.80 13.01
CA LYS A 31 22.80 3.15 14.05
C LYS A 31 21.92 2.08 13.39
N HIS A 32 22.25 0.81 13.63
CA HIS A 32 21.41 -0.31 13.20
C HIS A 32 20.09 -0.28 14.00
N ILE A 33 19.06 0.31 13.40
CA ILE A 33 17.75 0.50 14.03
C ILE A 33 17.05 -0.87 14.10
N LEU A 34 16.64 -1.30 15.29
CA LEU A 34 15.99 -2.59 15.50
C LEU A 34 14.67 -2.68 14.73
N VAL A 35 13.89 -1.59 14.64
CA VAL A 35 12.64 -1.62 13.86
C VAL A 35 12.88 -1.97 12.39
N ASP A 36 13.98 -1.51 11.80
CA ASP A 36 14.31 -1.78 10.40
C ASP A 36 14.70 -3.23 10.15
N THR A 37 15.19 -3.92 11.17
CA THR A 37 15.78 -5.26 11.00
C THR A 37 14.91 -6.36 11.58
N LYS A 38 14.16 -6.05 12.64
CA LYS A 38 13.18 -6.94 13.26
C LYS A 38 11.85 -6.91 12.50
N CYS A 39 11.34 -5.73 12.15
CA CYS A 39 10.01 -5.61 11.57
C CYS A 39 10.01 -5.83 10.04
N SER A 40 11.09 -5.46 9.35
CA SER A 40 11.15 -5.59 7.88
C SER A 40 11.14 -7.04 7.38
N ARG A 41 11.48 -8.01 8.24
CA ARG A 41 11.43 -9.44 7.90
C ARG A 41 10.02 -9.93 7.57
N CYS A 42 8.99 -9.33 8.16
CA CYS A 42 7.60 -9.74 7.97
C CYS A 42 6.71 -8.63 7.41
N HIS A 43 7.16 -7.37 7.47
CA HIS A 43 6.38 -6.21 7.07
C HIS A 43 7.19 -5.30 6.15
N THR A 44 6.53 -4.60 5.23
CA THR A 44 7.18 -3.47 4.57
C THR A 44 7.22 -2.30 5.56
N LEU A 45 8.35 -1.59 5.66
CA LEU A 45 8.46 -0.44 6.57
C LEU A 45 7.47 0.67 6.18
N LYS A 46 7.19 0.84 4.88
CA LYS A 46 6.12 1.74 4.41
C LYS A 46 4.78 1.44 5.08
N ARG A 47 4.36 0.16 5.14
CA ARG A 47 3.12 -0.25 5.80
C ARG A 47 3.13 0.01 7.30
N VAL A 48 4.28 -0.15 7.96
CA VAL A 48 4.43 0.13 9.39
C VAL A 48 4.17 1.61 9.66
N PHE A 49 4.77 2.52 8.89
CA PHE A 49 4.77 3.95 9.20
C PHE A 49 3.70 4.79 8.48
N ILE A 50 2.91 4.23 7.55
CA ILE A 50 1.82 4.95 6.85
C ILE A 50 0.77 5.50 7.81
N ILE A 51 0.47 4.77 8.90
CA ILE A 51 -0.55 5.16 9.87
C ILE A 51 0.16 5.87 11.04
N PRO A 52 0.01 7.19 11.20
CA PRO A 52 0.50 7.87 12.39
C PRO A 52 -0.24 7.33 13.63
N ARG A 53 0.52 7.01 14.68
CA ARG A 53 -0.01 6.46 15.92
C ARG A 53 0.62 7.15 17.12
N PRO A 54 -0.14 7.36 18.22
CA PRO A 54 0.44 7.83 19.47
C PRO A 54 1.38 6.77 20.05
N VAL A 55 2.29 7.19 20.92
CA VAL A 55 3.32 6.33 21.54
C VAL A 55 2.70 5.10 22.22
N GLU A 56 1.59 5.27 22.95
CA GLU A 56 0.96 4.14 23.64
C GLU A 56 0.39 3.09 22.67
N ALA A 57 -0.10 3.52 21.50
CA ALA A 57 -0.54 2.59 20.47
C ALA A 57 0.64 1.82 19.86
N TRP A 58 1.80 2.46 19.70
CA TRP A 58 3.02 1.80 19.26
C TRP A 58 3.51 0.75 20.27
N LYS A 59 3.47 1.09 21.56
CA LYS A 59 3.80 0.15 22.63
C LYS A 59 2.93 -1.09 22.56
N ASN A 60 1.61 -0.94 22.47
CA ASN A 60 0.70 -2.08 22.36
C ASN A 60 1.00 -2.94 21.12
N ILE A 61 1.26 -2.32 19.96
CA ILE A 61 1.57 -3.05 18.73
C ILE A 61 2.88 -3.85 18.87
N VAL A 62 3.94 -3.24 19.40
CA VAL A 62 5.23 -3.92 19.55
C VAL A 62 5.12 -5.08 20.54
N GLU A 63 4.40 -4.89 21.64
CA GLU A 63 4.10 -5.95 22.62
C GLU A 63 3.27 -7.08 21.99
N GLU A 64 2.24 -6.78 21.19
CA GLU A 64 1.49 -7.80 20.45
C GLU A 64 2.36 -8.58 19.46
N MET A 65 3.29 -7.92 18.77
CA MET A 65 4.20 -8.59 17.84
C MET A 65 5.21 -9.47 18.58
N ARG A 66 5.66 -9.01 19.76
CA ARG A 66 6.47 -9.82 20.67
C ARG A 66 5.71 -11.06 21.11
N ASP A 67 4.47 -10.91 21.57
CA ASP A 67 3.69 -12.05 22.09
C ASP A 67 3.38 -13.09 21.01
N LYS A 68 3.27 -12.65 19.73
CA LYS A 68 3.14 -13.56 18.58
C LYS A 68 4.42 -14.32 18.26
N ASN A 69 5.59 -13.76 18.58
CA ASN A 69 6.88 -14.41 18.37
C ASN A 69 7.90 -14.00 19.44
N PRO A 70 7.83 -14.58 20.67
CA PRO A 70 8.65 -14.15 21.79
C PRO A 70 10.15 -14.42 21.63
N GLU A 71 10.52 -15.34 20.72
CA GLU A 71 11.93 -15.62 20.41
C GLU A 71 12.52 -14.59 19.43
N TRP A 72 11.68 -13.83 18.73
CA TRP A 72 12.12 -12.87 17.73
C TRP A 72 12.43 -11.48 18.30
N ILE A 73 11.65 -11.05 19.29
CA ILE A 73 11.77 -9.75 19.95
C ILE A 73 11.83 -10.03 21.46
N THR A 74 12.91 -9.64 22.13
CA THR A 74 12.94 -9.71 23.60
C THR A 74 12.20 -8.54 24.25
N SER A 75 11.93 -8.61 25.55
CA SER A 75 11.32 -7.48 26.28
C SER A 75 12.18 -6.21 26.22
N GLU A 76 13.50 -6.33 26.27
CA GLU A 76 14.43 -5.21 26.16
C GLU A 76 14.45 -4.64 24.74
N GLU A 77 14.49 -5.51 23.73
CA GLU A 77 14.40 -5.09 22.33
C GLU A 77 13.06 -4.41 22.03
N ALA A 78 11.95 -4.86 22.61
CA ALA A 78 10.64 -4.22 22.46
C ALA A 78 10.68 -2.77 22.95
N GLN A 79 11.26 -2.52 24.14
CA GLN A 79 11.41 -1.16 24.67
C GLN A 79 12.31 -0.30 23.78
N GLN A 80 13.40 -0.86 23.27
CA GLN A 80 14.28 -0.15 22.34
C GLN A 80 13.57 0.18 21.02
N ILE A 81 12.82 -0.77 20.44
CA ILE A 81 12.03 -0.56 19.21
C ILE A 81 11.01 0.57 19.41
N ILE A 82 10.31 0.60 20.55
CA ILE A 82 9.34 1.66 20.85
C ILE A 82 10.05 3.03 20.88
N SER A 83 11.17 3.13 21.59
CA SER A 83 11.97 4.36 21.67
C SER A 83 12.47 4.82 20.29
N GLU A 84 12.97 3.88 19.48
CA GLU A 84 13.44 4.14 18.12
C GLU A 84 12.31 4.63 17.23
N ILE A 85 11.15 3.95 17.22
CA ILE A 85 9.96 4.35 16.46
C ILE A 85 9.60 5.80 16.78
N VAL A 86 9.48 6.16 18.06
CA VAL A 86 9.13 7.53 18.45
C VAL A 86 10.14 8.55 17.93
N SER A 87 11.43 8.23 17.98
CA SER A 87 12.49 9.15 17.53
C SER A 87 12.49 9.37 16.01
N ILE A 88 12.17 8.34 15.22
CA ILE A 88 12.25 8.41 13.75
C ILE A 88 10.90 8.61 13.06
N LEU A 89 9.79 8.57 13.81
CA LEU A 89 8.42 8.57 13.25
C LEU A 89 8.17 9.72 12.27
N PRO A 90 8.54 10.99 12.55
CA PRO A 90 8.27 12.09 11.62
C PRO A 90 8.98 11.93 10.28
N GLU A 91 10.24 11.43 10.30
CA GLU A 91 11.02 11.19 9.09
C GLU A 91 10.44 10.02 8.30
N ARG A 92 10.07 8.92 8.97
CA ARG A 92 9.48 7.75 8.33
C ARG A 92 8.11 8.02 7.71
N ILE A 93 7.25 8.80 8.38
CA ILE A 93 5.98 9.25 7.81
C ILE A 93 6.25 10.08 6.56
N ARG A 94 7.15 11.07 6.65
CA ARG A 94 7.52 11.91 5.49
C ARG A 94 8.04 11.08 4.32
N ALA A 95 8.92 10.11 4.58
CA ALA A 95 9.43 9.22 3.55
C ALA A 95 8.27 8.42 2.89
N ALA A 96 7.41 7.81 3.71
CA ALA A 96 6.28 7.02 3.23
C ALA A 96 5.26 7.81 2.40
N THR A 97 5.10 9.11 2.68
CA THR A 97 4.14 9.99 2.01
C THR A 97 4.75 10.81 0.87
N SER A 98 6.07 11.02 0.86
CA SER A 98 6.78 11.78 -0.19
C SER A 98 6.79 11.06 -1.55
N GLU A 99 6.70 9.73 -1.55
CA GLU A 99 6.58 8.91 -2.76
C GLU A 99 5.19 8.98 -3.41
N ARG A 100 4.27 9.75 -2.84
CA ARG A 100 2.89 9.83 -3.31
C ARG A 100 2.85 10.39 -4.73
N LYS A 101 2.38 9.56 -5.65
CA LYS A 101 2.06 9.97 -7.02
C LYS A 101 0.63 10.48 -7.08
N ASP A 102 0.45 11.48 -7.93
CA ASP A 102 -0.88 11.87 -8.41
C ASP A 102 -1.25 10.99 -9.60
N TYR A 103 -2.48 10.51 -9.59
CA TYR A 103 -3.00 9.60 -10.60
C TYR A 103 -4.35 10.13 -11.07
N GLU A 104 -4.51 10.32 -12.38
CA GLU A 104 -5.81 10.65 -12.99
C GLU A 104 -6.75 9.44 -12.99
N ASP A 105 -6.21 8.24 -13.19
CA ASP A 105 -6.98 6.99 -13.11
C ASP A 105 -7.26 6.62 -11.64
N ALA A 106 -8.53 6.70 -11.23
CA ALA A 106 -8.99 6.37 -9.88
C ALA A 106 -8.66 4.92 -9.47
N ARG A 107 -8.45 4.03 -10.43
CA ARG A 107 -8.03 2.65 -10.21
C ARG A 107 -6.57 2.55 -9.80
N LEU A 108 -5.68 3.31 -10.45
CA LEU A 108 -4.27 3.38 -10.06
C LEU A 108 -4.14 4.02 -8.68
N LEU A 109 -4.91 5.09 -8.45
CA LEU A 109 -5.02 5.74 -7.15
C LEU A 109 -5.46 4.75 -6.07
N PHE A 110 -6.53 3.99 -6.32
CA PHE A 110 -7.02 2.96 -5.41
C PHE A 110 -5.96 1.91 -5.08
N VAL A 111 -5.27 1.37 -6.10
CA VAL A 111 -4.21 0.37 -5.87
C VAL A 111 -3.11 0.96 -4.99
N ASP A 112 -2.58 2.13 -5.36
CA ASP A 112 -1.49 2.76 -4.63
C ASP A 112 -1.85 3.09 -3.15
N ARG A 113 -3.04 3.65 -2.93
CA ARG A 113 -3.48 4.10 -1.60
C ARG A 113 -3.95 2.95 -0.70
N CYS A 114 -4.64 1.96 -1.25
CA CYS A 114 -5.29 0.94 -0.44
C CYS A 114 -4.47 -0.34 -0.32
N THR A 115 -3.70 -0.73 -1.36
CA THR A 115 -3.01 -2.03 -1.36
C THR A 115 -1.66 -2.03 -0.66
N SER A 116 -1.15 -0.85 -0.29
CA SER A 116 0.03 -0.70 0.57
C SER A 116 -0.16 -1.35 1.95
N CYS A 117 -1.41 -1.46 2.43
CA CYS A 117 -1.74 -2.02 3.74
C CYS A 117 -2.71 -3.22 3.69
N HIS A 118 -3.55 -3.30 2.67
CA HIS A 118 -4.59 -4.32 2.53
C HIS A 118 -4.39 -5.12 1.25
N SER A 119 -4.69 -6.43 1.24
CA SER A 119 -4.77 -7.12 -0.05
C SER A 119 -5.98 -6.61 -0.83
N ILE A 120 -5.86 -6.45 -2.15
CA ILE A 120 -6.99 -6.03 -2.97
C ILE A 120 -8.17 -6.99 -2.85
N ASN A 121 -7.91 -8.30 -2.74
CA ASN A 121 -8.96 -9.31 -2.64
C ASN A 121 -9.78 -9.06 -1.37
N ARG A 122 -9.14 -8.69 -0.24
CA ARG A 122 -9.87 -8.35 0.98
C ARG A 122 -10.83 -7.17 0.78
N ILE A 123 -10.50 -6.24 -0.12
CA ILE A 123 -11.33 -5.06 -0.41
C ILE A 123 -12.42 -5.43 -1.42
N LEU A 124 -12.04 -5.95 -2.59
CA LEU A 124 -12.96 -6.21 -3.70
C LEU A 124 -13.99 -7.31 -3.39
N LEU A 125 -13.72 -8.19 -2.43
CA LEU A 125 -14.65 -9.23 -1.97
C LEU A 125 -15.68 -8.74 -0.95
N LYS A 126 -15.65 -7.46 -0.56
CA LYS A 126 -16.64 -6.92 0.38
C LYS A 126 -17.90 -6.51 -0.35
N ASP A 127 -19.00 -7.13 0.07
CA ASP A 127 -20.34 -6.67 -0.27
C ASP A 127 -20.69 -5.47 0.62
N LYS A 128 -20.62 -4.27 0.05
CA LYS A 128 -20.89 -2.99 0.71
C LYS A 128 -21.66 -2.08 -0.25
N THR A 129 -22.64 -1.36 0.28
CA THR A 129 -23.33 -0.26 -0.42
C THR A 129 -22.39 0.94 -0.62
N ALA A 130 -22.78 1.87 -1.49
CA ALA A 130 -22.02 3.11 -1.69
C ALA A 130 -21.81 3.90 -0.37
N GLY A 131 -22.83 3.95 0.49
CA GLY A 131 -22.74 4.59 1.81
C GLY A 131 -21.74 3.89 2.73
N GLU A 132 -21.79 2.56 2.82
CA GLU A 132 -20.83 1.79 3.63
C GLU A 132 -19.40 1.87 3.09
N TRP A 133 -19.23 2.01 1.78
CA TRP A 133 -17.93 2.27 1.16
C TRP A 133 -17.40 3.64 1.53
N LYS A 134 -18.25 4.67 1.46
CA LYS A 134 -17.90 6.02 1.90
C LYS A 134 -17.40 6.04 3.34
N GLU A 135 -18.17 5.49 4.28
CA GLU A 135 -17.77 5.41 5.69
C GLU A 135 -16.45 4.66 5.88
N THR A 136 -16.25 3.58 5.12
CA THR A 136 -15.02 2.78 5.20
C THR A 136 -13.81 3.59 4.73
N VAL A 137 -13.91 4.27 3.58
CA VAL A 137 -12.82 5.06 3.01
C VAL A 137 -12.54 6.31 3.85
N GLU A 138 -13.57 7.00 4.35
CA GLU A 138 -13.43 8.14 5.27
C GLU A 138 -12.72 7.73 6.56
N ARG A 139 -13.03 6.54 7.10
CA ARG A 139 -12.28 6.02 8.25
C ARG A 139 -10.81 5.77 7.91
N MET A 140 -10.50 5.15 6.77
CA MET A 140 -9.11 4.95 6.34
C MET A 140 -8.39 6.28 6.10
N GLN A 141 -9.07 7.27 5.54
CA GLN A 141 -8.58 8.63 5.38
C GLN A 141 -8.28 9.27 6.74
N SER A 142 -9.15 9.09 7.74
CA SER A 142 -8.92 9.63 9.08
C SER A 142 -7.73 8.98 9.79
N GLU A 143 -7.54 7.67 9.60
CA GLU A 143 -6.43 6.90 10.20
C GLU A 143 -5.10 7.20 9.49
N ALA A 144 -5.10 7.44 8.17
CA ALA A 144 -3.91 7.64 7.35
C ALA A 144 -3.95 8.99 6.61
N SER A 145 -4.28 10.07 7.31
CA SER A 145 -4.56 11.39 6.72
C SER A 145 -3.38 12.02 5.97
N GLU A 146 -2.15 11.67 6.35
CA GLU A 146 -0.93 12.09 5.66
C GLU A 146 -0.69 11.34 4.33
N TYR A 147 -1.32 10.17 4.17
CA TYR A 147 -1.17 9.30 2.99
C TYR A 147 -2.38 9.36 2.05
N ILE A 148 -3.59 9.44 2.61
CA ILE A 148 -4.86 9.50 1.87
C ILE A 148 -5.45 10.88 2.07
N THR A 149 -5.45 11.69 1.01
CA THR A 149 -6.07 13.02 1.06
C THR A 149 -7.59 12.93 1.03
N LYS A 150 -8.29 14.03 1.34
CA LYS A 150 -9.76 14.09 1.19
C LYS A 150 -10.21 13.90 -0.26
N GLU A 151 -9.43 14.40 -1.20
CA GLU A 151 -9.68 14.22 -2.63
C GLU A 151 -9.46 12.75 -3.04
N ASP A 152 -8.36 12.14 -2.57
CA ASP A 152 -8.10 10.71 -2.80
C ASP A 152 -9.27 9.88 -2.29
N ALA A 153 -9.72 10.15 -1.07
CA ALA A 153 -10.84 9.45 -0.44
C ALA A 153 -12.12 9.58 -1.28
N SER A 154 -12.47 10.79 -1.73
CA SER A 154 -13.65 11.00 -2.57
C SER A 154 -13.60 10.18 -3.86
N ARG A 155 -12.46 10.20 -4.55
CA ARG A 155 -12.27 9.50 -5.83
C ARG A 155 -12.26 7.98 -5.66
N ILE A 156 -11.65 7.49 -4.58
CA ILE A 156 -11.65 6.06 -4.23
C ILE A 156 -13.04 5.59 -3.83
N THR A 157 -13.80 6.37 -3.06
CA THR A 157 -15.19 6.06 -2.70
C THR A 157 -16.06 5.93 -3.95
N GLN A 158 -15.95 6.86 -4.90
CA GLN A 158 -16.68 6.78 -6.15
C GLN A 158 -16.31 5.50 -6.92
N PHE A 159 -15.02 5.24 -7.11
CA PHE A 159 -14.54 4.04 -7.78
C PHE A 159 -15.07 2.73 -7.16
N LEU A 160 -15.00 2.61 -5.82
CA LEU A 160 -15.47 1.42 -5.11
C LEU A 160 -16.99 1.26 -5.17
N SER A 161 -17.73 2.36 -5.13
CA SER A 161 -19.20 2.35 -5.19
C SER A 161 -19.69 1.92 -6.58
N GLU A 162 -19.19 2.56 -7.64
CA GLU A 162 -19.53 2.19 -9.02
C GLU A 162 -19.18 0.73 -9.31
N ARG A 163 -18.04 0.26 -8.80
CA ARG A 163 -17.62 -1.13 -8.97
C ARG A 163 -18.48 -2.10 -8.16
N ALA A 164 -18.87 -1.75 -6.95
CA ALA A 164 -19.73 -2.59 -6.12
C ALA A 164 -21.10 -2.79 -6.78
N ASP A 165 -21.68 -1.73 -7.35
CA ASP A 165 -22.93 -1.81 -8.09
C ASP A 165 -22.80 -2.75 -9.30
N VAL A 166 -21.67 -2.71 -10.00
CA VAL A 166 -21.40 -3.64 -11.11
C VAL A 166 -21.21 -5.08 -10.62
N LEU A 167 -20.60 -5.33 -9.47
CA LEU A 167 -20.27 -6.69 -9.01
C LEU A 167 -21.43 -7.38 -8.28
N LYS A 168 -22.29 -6.65 -7.56
CA LYS A 168 -23.39 -7.24 -6.76
C LYS A 168 -24.43 -7.97 -7.60
N GLU A 169 -24.69 -7.48 -8.81
CA GLU A 169 -25.75 -8.03 -9.68
C GLU A 169 -25.20 -8.85 -10.85
N ASP A 170 -23.89 -8.89 -11.04
CA ASP A 170 -23.26 -9.50 -12.21
C ASP A 170 -22.80 -10.93 -11.92
N ALA A 171 -23.38 -11.90 -12.64
CA ALA A 171 -23.00 -13.30 -12.55
C ALA A 171 -21.51 -13.52 -12.86
N GLY A 172 -20.93 -12.71 -13.76
CA GLY A 172 -19.49 -12.70 -14.05
C GLY A 172 -18.66 -12.23 -12.85
N GLY A 173 -19.15 -11.28 -12.06
CA GLY A 173 -18.53 -10.82 -10.81
C GLY A 173 -18.31 -11.95 -9.80
N ASN A 174 -19.35 -12.76 -9.57
CA ASN A 174 -19.28 -13.92 -8.68
C ASN A 174 -18.29 -14.98 -9.18
N ILE A 175 -18.29 -15.26 -10.49
CA ILE A 175 -17.35 -16.20 -11.10
C ILE A 175 -15.92 -15.68 -10.99
N PHE A 176 -15.70 -14.39 -11.29
CA PHE A 176 -14.38 -13.75 -11.22
C PHE A 176 -13.77 -13.90 -9.83
N VAL A 177 -14.55 -13.59 -8.80
CA VAL A 177 -14.17 -13.78 -7.40
C VAL A 177 -13.86 -15.24 -7.09
N ALA A 178 -14.76 -16.15 -7.46
CA ALA A 178 -14.66 -17.56 -7.09
C ALA A 178 -13.62 -18.34 -7.89
N LYS A 179 -13.16 -17.83 -9.04
CA LYS A 179 -12.31 -18.58 -9.98
C LYS A 179 -11.00 -17.88 -10.30
N CYS A 180 -11.02 -16.57 -10.55
CA CYS A 180 -9.83 -15.83 -10.99
C CYS A 180 -8.96 -15.38 -9.81
N LEU A 181 -9.59 -14.94 -8.70
CA LEU A 181 -8.87 -14.45 -7.52
C LEU A 181 -8.29 -15.54 -6.62
N ILE A 182 -8.51 -16.82 -6.95
CA ILE A 182 -7.87 -17.96 -6.26
C ILE A 182 -6.37 -18.00 -6.56
N CYS A 183 -5.99 -17.74 -7.82
CA CYS A 183 -4.61 -17.88 -8.28
C CYS A 183 -3.91 -16.54 -8.50
N HIS A 184 -4.66 -15.47 -8.75
CA HIS A 184 -4.09 -14.17 -9.11
C HIS A 184 -4.37 -13.12 -8.04
N PRO A 185 -3.37 -12.28 -7.72
CA PRO A 185 -3.62 -11.02 -7.02
C PRO A 185 -4.54 -10.17 -7.91
N GLY A 186 -5.66 -9.69 -7.36
CA GLY A 186 -6.61 -8.90 -8.13
C GLY A 186 -6.01 -7.61 -8.71
N GLU A 187 -4.87 -7.14 -8.18
CA GLU A 187 -4.20 -5.92 -8.62
C GLU A 187 -3.72 -6.07 -10.05
N GLN A 188 -3.15 -7.24 -10.38
CA GLN A 188 -2.65 -7.53 -11.72
C GLN A 188 -3.78 -7.45 -12.72
N ILE A 189 -4.92 -8.10 -12.43
CA ILE A 189 -6.04 -8.10 -13.37
C ILE A 189 -6.68 -6.72 -13.44
N LEU A 190 -6.82 -6.04 -12.30
CA LEU A 190 -7.47 -4.74 -12.24
C LEU A 190 -6.74 -3.71 -13.13
N LEU A 191 -5.40 -3.70 -13.12
CA LEU A 191 -4.60 -2.72 -13.85
C LEU A 191 -4.49 -2.98 -15.36
N GLU A 192 -4.90 -4.14 -15.82
CA GLU A 192 -4.90 -4.47 -17.25
C GLU A 192 -6.06 -3.77 -17.97
N THR A 193 -5.85 -3.43 -19.24
CA THR A 193 -6.90 -2.87 -20.11
C THR A 193 -6.82 -3.50 -21.48
N HIS A 194 -7.92 -4.10 -21.91
CA HIS A 194 -8.02 -4.78 -23.20
C HIS A 194 -9.38 -4.47 -23.82
N ASP A 195 -9.46 -4.57 -25.15
CA ASP A 195 -10.74 -4.65 -25.83
C ASP A 195 -11.38 -6.04 -25.59
N ARG A 196 -12.59 -6.25 -26.12
CA ARG A 196 -13.30 -7.52 -25.98
C ARG A 196 -12.49 -8.71 -26.50
N ALA A 197 -11.90 -8.59 -27.69
CA ALA A 197 -11.14 -9.68 -28.31
C ALA A 197 -9.88 -10.04 -27.49
N GLY A 198 -9.20 -9.03 -26.95
CA GLY A 198 -8.08 -9.20 -26.03
C GLY A 198 -8.48 -9.94 -24.77
N TRP A 199 -9.58 -9.52 -24.13
CA TRP A 199 -10.10 -10.21 -22.94
C TRP A 199 -10.54 -11.65 -23.23
N GLU A 200 -11.22 -11.91 -24.35
CA GLU A 200 -11.59 -13.26 -24.76
C GLU A 200 -10.37 -14.18 -24.89
N LYS A 201 -9.29 -13.69 -25.50
CA LYS A 201 -8.04 -14.43 -25.64
C LYS A 201 -7.41 -14.75 -24.28
N ILE A 202 -7.37 -13.76 -23.38
CA ILE A 202 -6.80 -13.92 -22.03
C ILE A 202 -7.63 -14.91 -21.20
N VAL A 203 -8.95 -14.73 -21.13
CA VAL A 203 -9.84 -15.58 -20.34
C VAL A 203 -9.84 -17.01 -20.88
N LYS A 204 -9.80 -17.21 -22.21
CA LYS A 204 -9.65 -18.54 -22.81
C LYS A 204 -8.34 -19.22 -22.41
N LYS A 205 -7.23 -18.46 -22.35
CA LYS A 205 -5.96 -18.97 -21.85
C LYS A 205 -6.06 -19.39 -20.38
N MET A 206 -6.67 -18.55 -19.53
CA MET A 206 -6.84 -18.87 -18.11
C MET A 206 -7.76 -20.07 -17.88
N GLN A 207 -8.79 -20.23 -18.71
CA GLN A 207 -9.66 -21.40 -18.68
C GLN A 207 -8.90 -22.71 -18.94
N MET A 208 -7.99 -22.71 -19.93
CA MET A 208 -7.13 -23.87 -20.21
C MET A 208 -6.18 -24.15 -19.04
N ILE A 209 -5.52 -23.12 -18.50
CA ILE A 209 -4.62 -23.28 -17.36
C ILE A 209 -5.37 -23.83 -16.14
N ALA A 210 -6.52 -23.24 -15.77
CA ALA A 210 -7.30 -23.70 -14.63
C ALA A 210 -7.79 -25.14 -14.78
N ARG A 211 -8.10 -25.57 -16.01
CA ARG A 211 -8.42 -26.98 -16.31
C ARG A 211 -7.27 -27.90 -15.92
N ASP A 212 -6.05 -27.54 -16.26
CA ASP A 212 -4.89 -28.40 -16.14
C ASP A 212 -4.25 -28.33 -14.75
N THR A 213 -4.34 -27.19 -14.07
CA THR A 213 -3.59 -26.94 -12.83
C THR A 213 -4.42 -27.03 -11.55
N LEU A 214 -5.70 -26.64 -11.55
CA LEU A 214 -6.48 -26.55 -10.31
C LEU A 214 -7.98 -26.83 -10.53
N PRO A 215 -8.46 -28.05 -10.20
CA PRO A 215 -9.85 -28.44 -10.42
C PRO A 215 -10.90 -27.50 -9.80
N SER A 216 -10.64 -26.91 -8.63
CA SER A 216 -11.57 -25.99 -7.96
C SER A 216 -11.76 -24.65 -8.68
N ALA A 217 -10.73 -24.20 -9.41
CA ALA A 217 -10.75 -22.97 -10.19
C ALA A 217 -11.26 -23.17 -11.63
N ARG A 218 -11.68 -24.38 -12.03
CA ARG A 218 -12.24 -24.64 -13.36
C ARG A 218 -13.53 -23.84 -13.60
N PHE A 219 -13.66 -23.31 -14.80
CA PHE A 219 -14.86 -22.63 -15.28
C PHE A 219 -15.13 -22.94 -16.77
N GLY A 220 -16.40 -23.09 -17.13
CA GLY A 220 -16.90 -23.47 -18.45
C GLY A 220 -16.98 -22.31 -19.44
N TYR A 221 -17.46 -22.60 -20.65
CA TYR A 221 -17.54 -21.61 -21.74
C TYR A 221 -18.49 -20.45 -21.41
N GLU A 222 -19.69 -20.75 -20.90
CA GLU A 222 -20.66 -19.71 -20.50
C GLU A 222 -20.13 -18.84 -19.35
N GLU A 223 -19.47 -19.45 -18.37
CA GLU A 223 -18.82 -18.72 -17.27
C GLU A 223 -17.69 -17.81 -17.79
N ALA A 224 -16.90 -18.29 -18.75
CA ALA A 224 -15.84 -17.49 -19.37
C ALA A 224 -16.42 -16.26 -20.11
N LYS A 225 -17.55 -16.40 -20.79
CA LYS A 225 -18.22 -15.28 -21.47
C LYS A 225 -18.67 -14.20 -20.49
N LEU A 226 -19.28 -14.61 -19.37
CA LEU A 226 -19.70 -13.68 -18.30
C LEU A 226 -18.50 -12.93 -17.70
N VAL A 227 -17.37 -13.62 -17.49
CA VAL A 227 -16.14 -12.97 -17.02
C VAL A 227 -15.60 -11.97 -18.05
N VAL A 228 -15.60 -12.29 -19.34
CA VAL A 228 -15.22 -11.34 -20.39
C VAL A 228 -16.13 -10.11 -20.39
N ASP A 229 -17.45 -10.30 -20.29
CA ASP A 229 -18.42 -9.20 -20.25
C ASP A 229 -18.15 -8.25 -19.07
N LEU A 230 -17.88 -8.81 -17.89
CA LEU A 230 -17.47 -8.06 -16.70
C LEU A 230 -16.16 -7.27 -16.92
N LEU A 231 -15.14 -7.91 -17.47
CA LEU A 231 -13.82 -7.29 -17.67
C LEU A 231 -13.90 -6.17 -18.71
N VAL A 232 -14.67 -6.34 -19.78
CA VAL A 232 -14.94 -5.27 -20.76
C VAL A 232 -15.69 -4.11 -20.09
N LYS A 233 -16.73 -4.41 -19.30
CA LYS A 233 -17.54 -3.38 -18.62
C LYS A 233 -16.72 -2.57 -17.62
N THR A 234 -15.80 -3.21 -16.90
CA THR A 234 -15.05 -2.57 -15.80
C THR A 234 -13.65 -2.07 -16.20
N GLN A 235 -13.04 -2.63 -17.24
CA GLN A 235 -11.63 -2.43 -17.63
C GLN A 235 -11.45 -2.36 -19.16
N GLY A 236 -12.53 -2.19 -19.93
CA GLY A 236 -12.45 -2.00 -21.37
C GLY A 236 -11.66 -0.75 -21.73
N GLN A 237 -10.94 -0.78 -22.85
CA GLN A 237 -10.32 0.41 -23.40
C GLN A 237 -11.41 1.45 -23.70
N LYS A 238 -11.33 2.64 -23.08
CA LYS A 238 -12.16 3.77 -23.47
C LYS A 238 -11.79 4.12 -24.91
N THR A 239 -12.71 3.97 -25.84
CA THR A 239 -12.51 4.48 -27.21
C THR A 239 -12.31 5.98 -27.12
N ASN A 240 -11.15 6.49 -27.55
CA ASN A 240 -10.94 7.92 -27.72
C ASN A 240 -11.91 8.43 -28.80
N ASN A 241 -13.13 8.81 -28.41
CA ASN A 241 -13.96 9.68 -29.23
C ASN A 241 -13.45 11.11 -29.08
N SER A 242 -12.24 11.36 -29.57
CA SER A 242 -11.70 12.68 -29.86
C SER A 242 -11.69 12.87 -31.36
N SER A 243 -12.88 12.99 -31.95
CA SER A 243 -13.08 13.56 -33.27
C SER A 243 -14.56 13.82 -33.48
N THR A 244 -15.04 14.98 -33.02
CA THR A 244 -15.62 16.03 -33.88
C THR A 244 -16.27 17.11 -33.03
N GLN A 245 -15.76 18.32 -33.13
CA GLN A 245 -16.57 19.54 -33.11
C GLN A 245 -15.73 20.74 -33.57
N PRO A 246 -16.38 21.71 -34.23
CA PRO A 246 -16.94 21.67 -35.57
C PRO A 246 -15.90 21.99 -36.67
#